data_AF-A0A494J3T9-F1
#
_entry.id   AF-A0A494J3T9-F1
#
_cell.length_a   1.000
_cell.length_b   1.000
_cell.length_c   1.000
_cell.angle_alpha   90.00
_cell.angle_beta   90.00
_cell.angle_gamma   90.00
#
_symmetry.space_group_name_H-M   'P 1'
#
loop_
_entity.id
_entity.type
_entity.pdbx_description
1 polymer ?
#
loop_
_entity_poly.entity_id
_entity_poly.type
_entity_poly.pdbx_seq_one_letter_code
_entity_poly.pdbx_strand_id
1 'polypeptide(L)'
;METTNTERTIISDNRQIIAKAIISGNTVTFSYTYTVNPQKAPNLITIVVQRGIAGEQSFTGNHAMTGSYFSDSDTYEIKAVGTKPGDEALKESILTECKAIVSELTITN
;
A
#
# COMPACT_ATOMS: atom_id res chain seq x y z
N MET A 1 27.81 -11.12 40.63
CA MET A 1 27.26 -9.82 40.20
C MET A 1 26.12 -10.13 39.25
N GLU A 2 24.89 -9.89 39.67
CA GLU A 2 23.75 -9.95 38.76
C GLU A 2 23.81 -8.73 37.85
N THR A 3 23.93 -8.96 36.54
CA THR A 3 23.77 -7.91 35.55
C THR A 3 22.30 -7.57 35.48
N THR A 4 21.92 -6.42 36.06
CA THR A 4 20.58 -5.85 35.85
C THR A 4 20.43 -5.58 34.36
N ASN A 5 19.58 -6.33 33.68
CA ASN A 5 19.19 -6.04 32.30
C ASN A 5 18.62 -4.62 32.27
N THR A 6 19.11 -3.78 31.36
CA THR A 6 18.53 -2.46 31.13
C THR A 6 17.10 -2.62 30.65
N GLU A 7 16.12 -2.30 31.48
CA GLU A 7 14.72 -2.20 31.07
C GLU A 7 14.58 -1.04 30.07
N ARG A 8 14.02 -1.32 28.90
CA ARG A 8 13.74 -0.31 27.88
C ARG A 8 12.24 -0.05 27.82
N THR A 9 11.86 1.22 27.78
CA THR A 9 10.48 1.64 27.49
C THR A 9 10.35 1.94 26.00
N ILE A 10 9.42 1.27 25.33
CA ILE A 10 9.08 1.57 23.92
C ILE A 10 8.24 2.83 23.90
N ILE A 11 8.76 3.90 23.29
CA ILE A 11 8.03 5.19 23.15
C ILE A 11 7.33 5.32 21.80
N SER A 12 7.67 4.49 20.82
CA SER A 12 7.04 4.43 19.49
C SER A 12 7.41 3.12 18.78
N ASP A 13 6.44 2.51 18.08
CA ASP A 13 6.64 1.36 17.18
C ASP A 13 6.08 1.73 15.79
N ASN A 14 6.91 1.68 14.76
CA ASN A 14 6.53 1.97 13.37
C ASN A 14 6.89 0.78 12.48
N ARG A 15 5.98 0.44 11.57
CA ARG A 15 6.14 -0.68 10.65
C ARG A 15 6.00 -0.23 9.22
N GLN A 16 6.95 -0.67 8.38
CA GLN A 16 6.86 -0.57 6.93
C GLN A 16 6.27 -1.87 6.38
N ILE A 17 5.26 -1.75 5.53
CA ILE A 17 4.62 -2.87 4.85
C ILE A 17 4.79 -2.70 3.35
N ILE A 18 5.11 -3.79 2.67
CA ILE A 18 5.04 -3.93 1.22
C ILE A 18 4.11 -5.11 0.94
N ALA A 19 2.94 -4.82 0.39
CA ALA A 19 1.90 -5.79 0.11
C ALA A 19 1.67 -5.89 -1.40
N LYS A 20 1.15 -7.04 -1.85
CA LYS A 20 0.85 -7.31 -3.26
C LYS A 20 -0.55 -7.90 -3.39
N ALA A 21 -1.33 -7.39 -4.34
CA ALA A 21 -2.64 -7.90 -4.71
C ALA A 21 -2.74 -8.13 -6.22
N ILE A 22 -3.70 -8.96 -6.63
CA ILE A 22 -4.09 -9.10 -8.04
C ILE A 22 -5.44 -8.40 -8.23
N ILE A 23 -5.45 -7.31 -8.98
CA ILE A 23 -6.66 -6.51 -9.24
C ILE A 23 -6.90 -6.47 -10.74
N SER A 24 -8.05 -6.99 -11.17
CA SER A 24 -8.44 -7.10 -12.59
C SER A 24 -7.36 -7.75 -13.48
N GLY A 25 -6.68 -8.78 -12.95
CA GLY A 25 -5.60 -9.49 -13.66
C GLY A 25 -4.26 -8.74 -13.73
N ASN A 26 -4.10 -7.65 -12.97
CA ASN A 26 -2.85 -6.89 -12.87
C ASN A 26 -2.23 -7.09 -11.50
N THR A 27 -0.90 -7.13 -11.45
CA THR A 27 -0.17 -7.15 -10.19
C THR A 27 -0.08 -5.73 -9.65
N VAL A 28 -0.60 -5.50 -8.46
CA VAL A 28 -0.55 -4.20 -7.77
C VAL A 28 0.25 -4.35 -6.49
N THR A 29 1.26 -3.51 -6.34
CA THR A 29 2.09 -3.44 -5.13
C THR A 29 1.75 -2.17 -4.37
N PHE A 30 1.51 -2.32 -3.07
CA PHE A 30 1.25 -1.24 -2.11
C PHE A 30 2.40 -1.15 -1.12
N SER A 31 2.90 0.05 -0.88
CA SER A 31 3.97 0.29 0.10
C SER A 31 3.55 1.42 1.04
N TYR A 32 3.55 1.17 2.34
CA TYR A 32 3.10 2.14 3.35
C TYR A 32 3.76 1.92 4.71
N THR A 33 3.74 2.95 5.55
CA THR A 33 4.26 2.90 6.92
C THR A 33 3.17 3.36 7.89
N TYR A 34 3.01 2.66 9.00
CA TYR A 34 2.03 3.01 10.04
C TYR A 34 2.64 2.86 11.45
N THR A 35 2.05 3.56 12.42
CA THR A 35 2.47 3.48 13.83
C THR A 35 1.59 2.46 14.54
N VAL A 36 2.19 1.56 15.32
CA VAL A 36 1.48 0.49 16.05
C VAL A 36 1.09 0.96 17.45
N ASN A 37 1.94 1.75 18.10
CA ASN A 37 1.69 2.26 19.45
C ASN A 37 2.11 3.75 19.57
N PRO A 38 1.15 4.69 19.69
CA PRO A 38 -0.29 4.48 19.52
C PRO A 38 -0.63 4.05 18.09
N GLN A 39 -1.69 3.25 17.91
CA GLN A 39 -2.07 2.80 16.58
C GLN A 39 -2.53 3.99 15.73
N LYS A 40 -1.85 4.22 14.61
CA LYS A 40 -2.15 5.26 13.63
C LYS A 40 -1.98 4.71 12.23
N ALA A 41 -3.04 4.79 11.44
CA ALA A 41 -3.08 4.39 10.04
C ALA A 41 -2.03 5.13 9.17
N PRO A 42 -1.64 4.57 8.02
CA PRO A 42 -0.65 5.19 7.15
C PRO A 42 -1.19 6.46 6.50
N ASN A 43 -0.41 7.54 6.56
CA ASN A 43 -0.74 8.80 5.88
C ASN A 43 -0.58 8.72 4.35
N LEU A 44 0.29 7.83 3.87
CA LEU A 44 0.63 7.65 2.46
C LEU A 44 0.71 6.17 2.11
N ILE A 45 0.06 5.78 1.02
CA ILE A 45 0.21 4.49 0.37
C ILE A 45 0.75 4.73 -1.04
N THR A 46 1.95 4.24 -1.32
CA THR A 46 2.55 4.24 -2.66
C THR A 46 2.09 3.02 -3.44
N ILE A 47 1.76 3.20 -4.72
CA ILE A 47 1.17 2.19 -5.58
C ILE A 47 2.02 2.01 -6.82
N VAL A 48 2.27 0.75 -7.18
CA VAL A 48 2.89 0.37 -8.45
C VAL A 48 2.05 -0.73 -9.10
N VAL A 49 1.69 -0.53 -10.37
CA VAL A 49 0.91 -1.50 -11.15
C VAL A 49 1.77 -2.07 -12.26
N GLN A 50 1.81 -3.39 -12.36
CA GLN A 50 2.35 -4.12 -13.50
C GLN A 50 1.19 -4.80 -14.23
N ARG A 51 1.10 -4.60 -15.56
CA ARG A 51 0.06 -5.25 -16.35
C ARG A 51 0.30 -6.75 -16.43
N GLY A 52 -0.76 -7.52 -16.25
CA GLY A 52 -0.68 -8.98 -16.16
C GLY A 52 -0.18 -9.47 -14.79
N ILE A 53 -0.11 -10.78 -14.66
CA ILE A 53 0.37 -11.47 -13.46
C ILE A 53 1.78 -11.97 -13.74
N ALA A 54 2.72 -11.78 -12.82
CA ALA A 54 4.09 -12.29 -13.01
C ALA A 54 4.07 -13.80 -13.26
N GLY A 55 4.66 -14.24 -14.38
CA GLY A 55 4.60 -15.63 -14.86
C GLY A 55 3.55 -15.88 -15.96
N GLU A 56 2.64 -14.95 -16.22
CA GLU A 56 1.68 -15.01 -17.32
C GLU A 56 2.24 -14.36 -18.60
N GLN A 57 1.80 -14.84 -19.76
CA GLN A 57 2.23 -14.32 -21.07
C GLN A 57 1.86 -12.84 -21.29
N SER A 58 0.81 -12.35 -20.62
CA SER A 58 0.36 -10.96 -20.68
C SER A 58 1.22 -9.99 -19.84
N PHE A 59 2.19 -10.49 -19.07
CA PHE A 59 3.05 -9.69 -18.22
C PHE A 59 4.12 -8.94 -19.01
N THR A 60 4.09 -7.61 -18.97
CA THR A 60 5.05 -6.78 -19.73
C THR A 60 6.29 -6.38 -18.93
N GLY A 61 6.41 -6.76 -17.65
CA GLY A 61 7.51 -6.38 -16.75
C GLY A 61 7.55 -4.90 -16.34
N ASN A 62 7.15 -4.01 -17.24
CA ASN A 62 7.16 -2.57 -17.05
C ASN A 62 6.04 -2.10 -16.11
N HIS A 63 6.35 -1.06 -15.32
CA HIS A 63 5.34 -0.35 -14.54
C HIS A 63 4.35 0.32 -15.49
N ALA A 64 3.11 -0.13 -15.44
CA ALA A 64 2.02 0.40 -16.24
C ALA A 64 1.35 1.59 -15.56
N MET A 65 1.32 1.62 -14.22
CA MET A 65 0.88 2.78 -13.46
C MET A 65 1.73 2.95 -12.21
N THR A 66 1.89 4.20 -11.80
CA THR A 66 2.46 4.55 -10.50
C THR A 66 1.59 5.63 -9.86
N GLY A 67 1.43 5.56 -8.55
CA GLY A 67 0.55 6.49 -7.86
C GLY A 67 0.74 6.51 -6.35
N SER A 68 -0.07 7.34 -5.73
CA SER A 68 -0.09 7.59 -4.30
C SER A 68 -1.53 7.82 -3.84
N TYR A 69 -1.85 7.31 -2.65
CA TYR A 69 -3.05 7.66 -1.91
C TYR A 69 -2.66 8.33 -0.58
N PHE A 70 -3.19 9.53 -0.34
CA PHE A 70 -2.99 10.31 0.87
C PHE A 70 -4.27 10.25 1.72
N SER A 71 -4.22 9.54 2.86
CA SER A 71 -5.41 9.30 3.69
C SER A 71 -5.93 10.56 4.37
N ASP A 72 -5.03 11.45 4.80
CA ASP A 72 -5.38 12.65 5.56
C ASP A 72 -6.22 13.64 4.73
N SER A 73 -6.02 13.65 3.40
CA SER A 73 -6.72 14.54 2.47
C SER A 73 -7.65 13.80 1.50
N ASP A 74 -7.86 12.49 1.70
CA ASP A 74 -8.54 11.58 0.76
C ASP A 74 -8.11 11.79 -0.71
N THR A 75 -6.85 12.13 -0.94
CA THR A 75 -6.34 12.49 -2.27
C THR A 75 -5.72 11.28 -2.95
N TYR A 76 -6.18 10.98 -4.15
CA TYR A 76 -5.71 9.85 -4.94
C TYR A 76 -5.11 10.33 -6.27
N GLU A 77 -3.83 10.03 -6.46
CA GLU A 77 -3.08 10.43 -7.65
C GLU A 77 -2.44 9.21 -8.28
N ILE A 78 -2.92 8.79 -9.44
CA ILE A 78 -2.34 7.65 -10.16
C ILE A 78 -2.17 7.98 -11.64
N LYS A 79 -0.97 7.75 -12.15
CA LYS A 79 -0.59 8.03 -13.54
C LYS A 79 -0.30 6.73 -14.25
N ALA A 80 -0.95 6.54 -15.40
CA ALA A 80 -0.69 5.42 -16.29
C ALA A 80 0.35 5.80 -17.36
N VAL A 81 1.22 4.85 -17.69
CA VAL A 81 2.10 4.91 -18.85
C VAL A 81 1.36 4.27 -20.02
N GLY A 82 0.72 5.12 -20.82
CA GLY A 82 -0.16 4.71 -21.92
C GLY A 82 -1.52 4.22 -21.42
N THR A 83 -2.56 4.96 -21.77
CA THR A 83 -3.95 4.62 -21.43
C THR A 83 -4.42 3.40 -22.22
N LYS A 84 -5.07 2.45 -21.55
CA LYS A 84 -5.74 1.31 -22.17
C LYS A 84 -7.18 1.21 -21.67
N PRO A 85 -8.06 0.52 -22.42
CA PRO A 85 -9.40 0.21 -21.96
C PRO A 85 -9.37 -0.50 -20.59
N GLY A 86 -10.27 -0.10 -19.69
CA GLY A 86 -10.37 -0.67 -18.33
C GLY A 86 -9.46 -0.01 -17.28
N ASP A 87 -8.59 0.92 -17.67
CA ASP A 87 -7.69 1.59 -16.72
C ASP A 87 -8.46 2.38 -15.64
N GLU A 88 -9.57 3.05 -15.96
CA GLU A 88 -10.36 3.79 -14.96
C GLU A 88 -10.99 2.86 -13.91
N ALA A 89 -11.60 1.75 -14.33
CA ALA A 89 -12.14 0.76 -13.40
C ALA A 89 -11.05 0.12 -12.52
N LEU A 90 -9.85 -0.09 -13.07
CA LEU A 90 -8.70 -0.54 -12.32
C LEU A 90 -8.27 0.50 -11.27
N LYS A 91 -8.20 1.78 -11.63
CA LYS A 91 -7.86 2.87 -10.70
C LYS A 91 -8.86 2.96 -9.54
N GLU A 92 -10.16 2.81 -9.80
CA GLU A 92 -11.20 2.79 -8.77
C GLU A 92 -11.08 1.58 -7.83
N SER A 93 -10.75 0.41 -8.37
CA SER A 93 -10.52 -0.80 -7.59
C SER A 93 -9.29 -0.66 -6.69
N ILE A 94 -8.21 -0.06 -7.20
CA ILE A 94 -7.00 0.24 -6.43
C ILE A 94 -7.31 1.25 -5.31
N LEU A 95 -8.09 2.30 -5.58
CA LEU A 95 -8.50 3.26 -4.56
C LEU A 95 -9.30 2.59 -3.44
N THR A 96 -10.20 1.68 -3.80
CA THR A 96 -10.99 0.91 -2.83
C THR A 96 -10.08 0.11 -1.90
N GLU A 97 -9.06 -0.54 -2.44
CA GLU A 97 -8.06 -1.29 -1.65
C GLU A 97 -7.24 -0.38 -0.73
N CYS A 98 -6.81 0.80 -1.22
CA CYS A 98 -6.13 1.78 -0.37
C CYS A 98 -6.99 2.22 0.83
N LYS A 99 -8.29 2.44 0.62
CA LYS A 99 -9.24 2.79 1.69
C LYS A 99 -9.43 1.63 2.67
N ALA A 100 -9.45 0.38 2.19
CA ALA A 100 -9.52 -0.80 3.04
C ALA A 100 -8.28 -0.91 3.95
N ILE A 101 -7.07 -0.74 3.40
CA ILE A 101 -5.81 -0.75 4.18
C ILE A 101 -5.85 0.29 5.31
N VAL A 102 -6.30 1.52 5.01
CA VAL A 102 -6.42 2.57 6.04
C VAL A 102 -7.45 2.18 7.10
N SER A 103 -8.60 1.65 6.69
CA SER A 103 -9.66 1.21 7.61
C SER A 103 -9.18 0.11 8.55
N GLU A 104 -8.51 -0.93 8.03
CA GLU A 104 -7.97 -2.04 8.82
C GLU A 104 -6.97 -1.55 9.88
N LEU A 105 -6.16 -0.56 9.54
CA LEU A 105 -5.12 -0.01 10.42
C LEU A 105 -5.63 1.11 11.34
N THR A 106 -6.89 1.55 11.17
CA THR A 106 -7.56 2.50 12.06
C THR A 106 -8.33 1.79 13.18
N ILE A 107 -8.74 0.53 12.98
CA ILE A 107 -9.46 -0.23 14.01
C ILE A 107 -8.49 -0.58 15.14
N THR A 108 -8.65 0.10 16.28
CA THR A 108 -8.02 -0.25 17.55
C THR A 108 -8.61 -1.57 18.03
N ASN A 109 -7.77 -2.61 18.15
CA ASN A 109 -8.12 -3.79 18.97
C ASN A 109 -8.06 -3.44 20.45
#